data_AF-A0A7Z7AY81-F1
#
_entry.id   AF-A0A7Z7AY81-F1
#
_cell.length_a   1.000
_cell.length_b   1.000
_cell.length_c   1.000
_cell.angle_alpha   90.00
_cell.angle_beta   90.00
_cell.angle_gamma   90.00
#
_symmetry.space_group_name_H-M   'P 1'
#
loop_
_entity.id
_entity.type
_entity.pdbx_description
1 polymer ?
#
loop_
_entity_poly.entity_id
_entity_poly.type
_entity_poly.pdbx_seq_one_letter_code
_entity_poly.pdbx_strand_id
1 'polypeptide(L)'
;MKNQSHFLIAILFVILFAVLIIIPANADVIFPGMKIYDRCVSISNLSDYQDVVFVGYITGPVIQCENTYIINSSECLTQFYKANDLTIYAVEKEYFENIGLDNIDFESDPNVLSYTFDINVDSEYTVVANPLTKEERYYSVAGFNDTALILYEERRVSYYGSIINKEEIFDEPKIPDIRSVINESKTNIENSTLNYYFIEIQENSNSNETEIFVSSENCLILKPTLKSSILDFFKKQFGNDCWNNLDQELL
;
A
#
# COMPACT_ATOMS: atom_id res chain seq x y z
N MET A 1 56.71 20.58 -29.55
CA MET A 1 56.12 19.24 -29.32
C MET A 1 55.51 19.03 -27.92
N LYS A 2 55.99 19.68 -26.85
CA LYS A 2 55.46 19.49 -25.48
C LYS A 2 53.98 19.90 -25.28
N ASN A 3 53.51 20.96 -25.96
CA ASN A 3 52.12 21.43 -25.83
C ASN A 3 51.08 20.51 -26.50
N GLN A 4 51.49 19.65 -27.44
CA GLN A 4 50.57 18.78 -28.16
C GLN A 4 50.10 17.60 -27.28
N SER A 5 50.93 17.16 -26.32
CA SER A 5 50.61 16.06 -25.40
C SER A 5 49.55 16.46 -24.37
N HIS A 6 49.62 17.69 -23.82
CA HIS A 6 48.62 18.17 -22.85
C HIS A 6 47.24 18.35 -23.47
N PHE A 7 47.16 18.75 -24.74
CA PHE A 7 45.90 18.88 -25.46
C PHE A 7 45.21 17.53 -25.67
N LEU A 8 45.96 16.48 -26.03
CA LEU A 8 45.42 15.13 -26.18
C LEU A 8 44.90 14.55 -24.86
N ILE A 9 45.60 14.79 -23.75
CA ILE A 9 45.17 14.32 -22.42
C ILE A 9 43.88 15.04 -21.99
N ALA A 10 43.77 16.34 -22.24
CA ALA A 10 42.55 17.10 -21.92
C ALA A 10 41.35 16.59 -22.72
N ILE A 11 41.51 16.30 -24.01
CA ILE A 11 40.44 15.72 -24.84
C ILE A 11 40.02 14.35 -24.31
N LEU A 12 40.98 13.49 -23.95
CA LEU A 12 40.68 12.16 -23.41
C LEU A 12 39.86 12.26 -22.11
N PHE A 13 40.22 13.19 -21.22
CA PHE A 13 39.48 13.43 -19.98
C PHE A 13 38.07 13.95 -20.25
N VAL A 14 37.87 14.83 -21.22
CA VAL A 14 36.53 15.33 -21.60
C VAL A 14 35.67 14.20 -22.19
N ILE A 15 36.24 13.34 -23.03
CA ILE A 15 35.52 12.18 -23.59
C ILE A 15 35.16 11.19 -22.49
N LEU A 16 36.10 10.87 -21.59
CA LEU A 16 35.84 9.98 -20.45
C LEU A 16 34.71 10.55 -19.57
N PHE A 17 34.75 11.85 -19.28
CA PHE A 17 33.71 12.50 -18.48
C PHE A 17 32.36 12.55 -19.21
N ALA A 18 32.35 12.76 -20.53
CA ALA A 18 31.12 12.72 -21.32
C ALA A 18 30.50 11.31 -21.35
N VAL A 19 31.30 10.25 -21.45
CA VAL A 19 30.82 8.86 -21.40
C VAL A 19 30.26 8.52 -20.02
N LEU A 20 30.86 9.04 -18.94
CA LEU A 20 30.36 8.87 -17.57
C LEU A 20 29.03 9.58 -17.31
N ILE A 21 28.66 10.58 -18.13
CA ILE A 21 27.38 11.30 -18.02
C ILE A 21 26.27 10.64 -18.87
N ILE A 22 26.56 9.62 -19.68
CA ILE A 22 25.53 8.84 -20.38
C ILE A 22 24.86 7.91 -19.36
N ILE A 23 23.98 8.48 -18.54
CA ILE A 23 23.07 7.70 -17.70
C ILE A 23 22.05 7.06 -18.65
N PRO A 24 21.93 5.72 -18.69
CA PRO A 24 20.90 5.09 -19.49
C PRO A 24 19.54 5.56 -18.98
N ALA A 25 18.86 6.38 -19.78
CA ALA A 25 17.47 6.74 -19.54
C ALA A 25 16.62 5.51 -19.90
N ASN A 26 16.28 4.70 -18.90
CA ASN A 26 15.26 3.67 -19.05
C ASN A 26 13.90 4.37 -19.08
N ALA A 27 13.47 4.77 -20.26
CA ALA A 27 12.09 5.18 -20.49
C ALA A 27 11.23 3.93 -20.57
N ASP A 28 10.03 3.99 -19.98
CA ASP A 28 9.04 2.92 -20.14
C ASP A 28 8.65 2.79 -21.62
N VAL A 29 8.85 1.60 -22.20
CA VAL A 29 8.63 1.38 -23.64
C VAL A 29 7.19 0.96 -23.85
N ILE A 30 6.37 1.91 -24.31
CA ILE A 30 5.05 1.59 -24.85
C ILE A 30 5.26 0.92 -26.21
N PHE A 31 4.79 -0.32 -26.36
CA PHE A 31 4.88 -1.05 -27.63
C PHE A 31 4.20 -0.26 -28.77
N PRO A 32 4.79 -0.21 -29.98
CA PRO A 32 4.16 0.45 -31.12
C PRO A 32 2.73 -0.06 -31.38
N GLY A 33 1.78 0.85 -31.55
CA GLY A 33 0.37 0.52 -31.74
C GLY A 33 -0.43 0.31 -30.45
N MET A 34 0.20 0.49 -29.28
CA MET A 34 -0.47 0.49 -27.98
C MET A 34 -0.63 1.91 -27.42
N LYS A 35 -1.60 2.08 -26.53
CA LYS A 35 -1.78 3.26 -25.68
C LYS A 35 -2.11 2.82 -24.26
N ILE A 36 -1.88 3.69 -23.30
CA ILE A 36 -2.30 3.51 -21.91
C ILE A 36 -3.69 4.14 -21.74
N TYR A 37 -4.53 3.54 -20.91
CA TYR A 37 -5.76 4.16 -20.44
C TYR A 37 -5.75 4.25 -18.91
N ASP A 38 -6.38 5.30 -18.38
CA ASP A 38 -6.40 5.55 -16.94
C ASP A 38 -7.35 4.58 -16.26
N ARG A 39 -6.92 3.97 -15.15
CA ARG A 39 -7.78 3.14 -14.31
C ARG A 39 -7.85 3.73 -12.92
N CYS A 40 -9.05 3.77 -12.36
CA CYS A 40 -9.27 3.98 -10.94
C CYS A 40 -10.03 2.78 -10.38
N VAL A 41 -9.50 2.17 -9.33
CA VAL A 41 -10.16 1.09 -8.60
C VAL A 41 -10.44 1.57 -7.19
N SER A 42 -11.66 1.39 -6.69
CA SER A 42 -12.06 1.80 -5.33
C SER A 42 -12.94 0.76 -4.68
N ILE A 43 -13.03 0.74 -3.35
CA ILE A 43 -13.98 -0.09 -2.61
C ILE A 43 -15.12 0.78 -2.08
N SER A 44 -16.36 0.55 -2.52
CA SER A 44 -17.48 1.48 -2.33
C SER A 44 -18.14 1.38 -0.95
N ASN A 45 -18.33 0.16 -0.43
CA ASN A 45 -19.17 -0.10 0.76
C ASN A 45 -18.39 -0.17 2.09
N LEU A 46 -17.22 0.46 2.18
CA LEU A 46 -16.42 0.43 3.43
C LEU A 46 -17.15 1.03 4.63
N SER A 47 -18.09 1.96 4.41
CA SER A 47 -18.92 2.57 5.47
C SER A 47 -19.83 1.59 6.21
N ASP A 48 -20.11 0.44 5.59
CA ASP A 48 -21.00 -0.58 6.15
C ASP A 48 -20.27 -1.45 7.19
N TYR A 49 -18.95 -1.30 7.31
CA TYR A 49 -18.07 -2.07 8.19
C TYR A 49 -17.31 -1.15 9.17
N GLN A 50 -18.05 -0.47 10.06
CA GLN A 50 -17.50 0.58 10.94
C GLN A 50 -16.48 0.07 11.98
N ASP A 51 -16.52 -1.23 12.27
CA ASP A 51 -15.64 -1.90 13.23
C ASP A 51 -14.41 -2.54 12.56
N VAL A 52 -14.20 -2.27 11.26
CA VAL A 52 -13.10 -2.80 10.46
C VAL A 52 -12.33 -1.66 9.82
N VAL A 53 -11.01 -1.75 9.86
CA VAL A 53 -10.08 -0.89 9.13
C VAL A 53 -9.53 -1.67 7.94
N PHE A 54 -9.65 -1.10 6.75
CA PHE A 54 -9.12 -1.69 5.52
C PHE A 54 -7.77 -1.05 5.20
N VAL A 55 -6.76 -1.89 4.98
CA VAL A 55 -5.38 -1.46 4.77
C VAL A 55 -4.88 -1.99 3.44
N GLY A 56 -4.31 -1.12 2.62
CA GLY A 56 -3.53 -1.52 1.45
C GLY A 56 -2.09 -1.76 1.87
N TYR A 57 -1.56 -2.94 1.58
CA TYR A 57 -0.17 -3.32 1.83
C TYR A 57 0.51 -3.62 0.50
N ILE A 58 1.55 -2.87 0.18
CA ILE A 58 2.26 -2.91 -1.09
C ILE A 58 3.57 -3.67 -0.88
N THR A 59 3.79 -4.75 -1.63
CA THR A 59 5.06 -5.49 -1.64
C THR A 59 5.69 -5.39 -3.02
N GLY A 60 7.02 -5.53 -3.13
CA GLY A 60 7.68 -5.49 -4.44
C GLY A 60 9.05 -4.79 -4.47
N PRO A 61 9.70 -4.82 -5.64
CA PRO A 61 11.08 -4.38 -5.80
C PRO A 61 11.25 -2.86 -5.86
N VAL A 62 10.16 -2.09 -5.96
CA VAL A 62 10.21 -0.62 -6.14
C VAL A 62 9.37 0.09 -5.07
N ILE A 63 9.51 -0.34 -3.81
CA ILE A 63 8.87 0.33 -2.67
C ILE A 63 9.78 1.44 -2.16
N GLN A 64 9.17 2.60 -1.86
CA GLN A 64 9.86 3.70 -1.21
C GLN A 64 9.22 4.00 0.13
N CYS A 65 9.88 3.59 1.22
CA CYS A 65 9.65 4.01 2.61
C CYS A 65 8.30 3.59 3.24
N GLU A 66 7.18 3.78 2.57
CA GLU A 66 5.84 3.42 3.06
C GLU A 66 5.26 2.35 2.15
N ASN A 67 4.89 1.21 2.74
CA ASN A 67 4.24 0.10 2.08
C ASN A 67 2.81 -0.11 2.57
N THR A 68 2.32 0.67 3.53
CA THR A 68 0.97 0.52 4.08
C THR A 68 0.19 1.83 3.96
N TYR A 69 -1.12 1.74 3.74
CA TYR A 69 -2.03 2.89 3.82
C TYR A 69 -3.44 2.47 4.19
N ILE A 70 -4.18 3.35 4.86
CA ILE A 70 -5.61 3.14 5.15
C ILE A 70 -6.41 3.42 3.87
N ILE A 71 -7.29 2.51 3.50
CA ILE A 71 -8.12 2.62 2.31
C ILE A 71 -9.39 3.42 2.63
N ASN A 72 -9.67 4.44 1.81
CA ASN A 72 -10.90 5.22 1.86
C ASN A 72 -11.79 4.91 0.65
N SER A 73 -13.11 4.93 0.84
CA SER A 73 -14.07 4.64 -0.24
C SER A 73 -14.12 5.70 -1.33
N SER A 74 -13.65 6.91 -1.04
CA SER A 74 -13.59 8.03 -1.99
C SER A 74 -12.30 8.09 -2.82
N GLU A 75 -11.34 7.21 -2.55
CA GLU A 75 -9.99 7.28 -3.13
C GLU A 75 -9.73 6.06 -4.03
N CYS A 76 -8.92 6.27 -5.08
CA CYS A 76 -8.44 5.16 -5.89
C CYS A 76 -7.36 4.41 -5.11
N LEU A 77 -7.43 3.09 -5.12
CA LEU A 77 -6.37 2.20 -4.69
C LEU A 77 -5.11 2.45 -5.54
N THR A 78 -3.96 2.24 -4.92
CA THR A 78 -2.65 2.41 -5.55
C THR A 78 -1.71 1.27 -5.16
N GLN A 79 -0.86 0.87 -6.09
CA GLN A 79 0.32 0.04 -5.85
C GLN A 79 1.63 0.82 -6.05
N PHE A 80 1.53 2.14 -6.29
CA PHE A 80 2.58 3.10 -6.66
C PHE A 80 3.37 2.81 -7.94
N TYR A 81 3.68 1.54 -8.21
CA TYR A 81 4.46 1.12 -9.37
C TYR A 81 4.01 -0.27 -9.86
N LYS A 82 3.98 -0.44 -11.19
CA LYS A 82 3.51 -1.65 -11.89
C LYS A 82 4.22 -2.97 -11.57
N ALA A 83 5.39 -2.92 -10.93
CA ALA A 83 6.13 -4.11 -10.52
C ALA A 83 5.91 -4.46 -9.05
N ASN A 84 5.13 -3.66 -8.32
CA ASN A 84 4.70 -3.95 -6.97
C ASN A 84 3.36 -4.69 -7.00
N ASP A 85 3.10 -5.43 -5.94
CA ASP A 85 1.84 -6.11 -5.66
C ASP A 85 1.11 -5.34 -4.57
N LEU A 86 -0.22 -5.22 -4.69
CA LEU A 86 -1.08 -4.68 -3.64
C LEU A 86 -1.92 -5.80 -3.03
N THR A 87 -1.75 -6.02 -1.74
CA THR A 87 -2.62 -6.88 -0.93
C THR A 87 -3.52 -6.01 -0.06
N ILE A 88 -4.82 -6.33 -0.05
CA ILE A 88 -5.79 -5.64 0.79
C ILE A 88 -6.04 -6.47 2.04
N TYR A 89 -5.95 -5.84 3.19
CA TYR A 89 -6.18 -6.45 4.48
C TYR A 89 -7.38 -5.82 5.18
N ALA A 90 -8.10 -6.63 5.92
CA ALA A 90 -9.11 -6.19 6.87
C ALA A 90 -8.63 -6.50 8.30
N VAL A 91 -8.72 -5.49 9.16
CA VAL A 91 -8.26 -5.55 10.54
C VAL A 91 -9.37 -5.05 11.45
N GLU A 92 -9.63 -5.73 12.57
CA GLU A 92 -10.56 -5.22 13.58
C GLU A 92 -10.09 -3.86 14.10
N LYS A 93 -11.00 -2.90 14.16
CA LYS A 93 -10.67 -1.52 14.49
C LYS A 93 -10.06 -1.36 15.88
N GLU A 94 -10.58 -2.08 16.87
CA GLU A 94 -10.03 -2.06 18.24
C GLU A 94 -8.59 -2.59 18.27
N TYR A 95 -8.31 -3.69 17.57
CA TYR A 95 -6.95 -4.22 17.45
C TYR A 95 -6.03 -3.22 16.75
N PHE A 96 -6.49 -2.64 15.65
CA PHE A 96 -5.77 -1.63 14.89
C PHE A 96 -5.43 -0.39 15.72
N GLU A 97 -6.38 0.14 16.50
CA GLU A 97 -6.18 1.31 17.36
C GLU A 97 -5.20 1.04 18.50
N ASN A 98 -5.17 -0.20 19.01
CA ASN A 98 -4.27 -0.60 20.10
C ASN A 98 -2.83 -0.84 19.63
N ILE A 99 -2.65 -1.47 18.47
CA ILE A 99 -1.32 -1.84 17.95
C ILE A 99 -0.73 -0.70 17.10
N GLY A 100 -1.55 -0.04 16.29
CA GLY A 100 -1.14 0.96 15.32
C GLY A 100 -0.63 0.35 14.01
N LEU A 101 -0.83 1.08 12.90
CA LEU A 101 -0.53 0.63 11.54
C LEU A 101 0.91 0.10 11.36
N ASP A 102 1.88 0.80 11.93
CA ASP A 102 3.31 0.52 11.74
C ASP A 102 3.80 -0.74 12.49
N ASN A 103 3.00 -1.26 13.43
CA ASN A 103 3.39 -2.37 14.31
C ASN A 103 2.71 -3.70 13.93
N ILE A 104 1.79 -3.70 12.96
CA ILE A 104 1.08 -4.90 12.51
C ILE A 104 1.97 -5.66 11.52
N ASP A 105 2.17 -6.95 11.77
CA ASP A 105 2.82 -7.86 10.83
C ASP A 105 1.78 -8.46 9.87
N PHE A 106 1.52 -7.78 8.75
CA PHE A 106 0.50 -8.17 7.77
C PHE A 106 0.74 -9.55 7.12
N GLU A 107 1.95 -10.11 7.20
CA GLU A 107 2.26 -11.40 6.59
C GLU A 107 2.03 -12.59 7.53
N SER A 108 2.17 -12.37 8.85
CA SER A 108 2.14 -13.45 9.83
C SER A 108 1.08 -13.30 10.94
N ASP A 109 0.49 -12.12 11.10
CA ASP A 109 -0.47 -11.83 12.16
C ASP A 109 -1.83 -12.52 11.91
N PRO A 110 -2.29 -13.40 12.81
CA PRO A 110 -3.56 -14.12 12.67
C PRO A 110 -4.80 -13.22 12.84
N ASN A 111 -4.65 -11.99 13.35
CA ASN A 111 -5.77 -11.05 13.52
C ASN A 111 -6.06 -10.22 12.26
N VAL A 112 -5.34 -10.51 11.16
CA VAL A 112 -5.43 -9.77 9.91
C VAL A 112 -5.94 -10.72 8.83
N LEU A 113 -7.00 -10.33 8.12
CA LEU A 113 -7.55 -11.11 7.01
C LEU A 113 -7.12 -10.51 5.68
N SER A 114 -6.41 -11.27 4.85
CA SER A 114 -6.01 -10.85 3.51
C SER A 114 -7.11 -11.12 2.49
N TYR A 115 -7.12 -10.32 1.42
CA TYR A 115 -7.84 -10.62 0.21
C TYR A 115 -7.05 -11.59 -0.68
N THR A 116 -7.75 -12.51 -1.35
CA THR A 116 -7.11 -13.63 -2.05
C THR A 116 -6.88 -13.42 -3.55
N PHE A 117 -7.53 -12.44 -4.20
CA PHE A 117 -7.43 -12.28 -5.65
C PHE A 117 -6.55 -11.10 -6.07
N ASP A 118 -6.04 -11.19 -7.29
CA ASP A 118 -5.26 -10.13 -7.90
C ASP A 118 -6.18 -8.97 -8.35
N ILE A 119 -5.98 -7.79 -7.77
CA ILE A 119 -6.65 -6.56 -8.17
C ILE A 119 -5.65 -5.72 -8.94
N ASN A 120 -5.82 -5.66 -10.26
CA ASN A 120 -5.02 -4.77 -11.08
C ASN A 120 -5.54 -3.32 -10.91
N VAL A 121 -4.91 -2.57 -10.01
CA VAL A 121 -5.24 -1.17 -9.71
C VAL A 121 -4.58 -0.18 -10.66
N ASP A 122 -3.53 -0.60 -11.36
CA ASP A 122 -2.75 0.25 -12.24
C ASP A 122 -3.39 0.45 -13.62
N SER A 123 -2.89 1.48 -14.33
CA SER A 123 -3.20 1.71 -15.73
C SER A 123 -2.83 0.51 -16.60
N GLU A 124 -3.62 0.24 -17.63
CA GLU A 124 -3.37 -0.89 -18.52
C GLU A 124 -3.19 -0.43 -19.98
N TYR A 125 -2.56 -1.30 -20.77
CA TYR A 125 -2.31 -1.08 -22.17
C TYR A 125 -3.46 -1.62 -23.02
N THR A 126 -3.81 -0.88 -24.07
CA THR A 126 -4.71 -1.36 -25.10
C THR A 126 -4.23 -0.93 -26.48
N VAL A 127 -4.76 -1.54 -27.54
CA VAL A 127 -4.42 -1.14 -28.91
C VAL A 127 -4.95 0.28 -29.18
N VAL A 128 -4.21 1.09 -29.94
CA VAL A 128 -4.58 2.48 -30.26
C VAL A 128 -5.96 2.58 -30.92
N ALA A 129 -6.37 1.55 -31.68
CA ALA A 129 -7.68 1.47 -32.31
C ALA A 129 -8.84 1.30 -31.31
N ASN A 130 -8.58 0.83 -30.09
CA ASN A 130 -9.60 0.73 -29.04
C ASN A 130 -9.92 2.13 -28.52
N PRO A 131 -11.18 2.62 -28.57
CA PRO A 131 -11.49 3.97 -28.14
C PRO A 131 -11.47 4.16 -26.62
N LEU A 132 -11.26 3.11 -25.81
CA LEU A 132 -11.18 3.19 -24.35
C LEU A 132 -10.10 4.18 -23.89
N THR A 133 -10.47 5.10 -23.01
CA THR A 133 -9.59 6.16 -22.48
C THR A 133 -9.48 6.11 -20.96
N LYS A 134 -10.55 5.67 -20.27
CA LYS A 134 -10.57 5.54 -18.82
C LYS A 134 -11.49 4.39 -18.39
N GLU A 135 -11.18 3.78 -17.26
CA GLU A 135 -12.00 2.78 -16.59
C GLU A 135 -12.09 3.09 -15.08
N GLU A 136 -13.30 3.03 -14.54
CA GLU A 136 -13.55 3.08 -13.10
C GLU A 136 -14.13 1.75 -12.66
N ARG A 137 -13.44 1.07 -11.73
CA ARG A 137 -13.88 -0.20 -11.16
C ARG A 137 -14.22 0.01 -9.69
N TYR A 138 -15.43 -0.39 -9.33
CA TYR A 138 -15.94 -0.33 -7.98
C TYR A 138 -16.03 -1.74 -7.46
N TYR A 139 -15.24 -2.03 -6.44
CA TYR A 139 -15.33 -3.26 -5.68
C TYR A 139 -16.20 -3.04 -4.45
N SER A 140 -16.80 -4.11 -3.97
CA SER A 140 -17.51 -4.15 -2.70
C SER A 140 -17.03 -5.32 -1.87
N VAL A 141 -17.07 -5.14 -0.55
CA VAL A 141 -16.89 -6.20 0.43
C VAL A 141 -18.17 -7.04 0.42
N ALA A 142 -18.05 -8.32 0.12
CA ALA A 142 -19.13 -9.30 0.34
C ALA A 142 -19.16 -9.76 1.80
N GLY A 143 -17.99 -9.77 2.45
CA GLY A 143 -17.84 -10.07 3.88
C GLY A 143 -16.52 -10.79 4.16
N PHE A 144 -16.52 -11.58 5.22
CA PHE A 144 -15.36 -12.28 5.75
C PHE A 144 -15.65 -13.77 5.92
N ASN A 145 -14.64 -14.60 5.76
CA ASN A 145 -14.66 -15.98 6.25
C ASN A 145 -13.52 -16.18 7.25
N ASP A 146 -13.31 -17.41 7.73
CA ASP A 146 -12.28 -17.68 8.75
C ASP A 146 -10.84 -17.36 8.30
N THR A 147 -10.61 -17.17 7.00
CA THR A 147 -9.26 -17.06 6.43
C THR A 147 -9.04 -15.83 5.56
N ALA A 148 -10.11 -15.15 5.13
CA ALA A 148 -10.00 -14.16 4.06
C ALA A 148 -11.09 -13.09 4.12
N LEU A 149 -10.68 -11.90 3.68
CA LEU A 149 -11.58 -10.85 3.20
C LEU A 149 -12.10 -11.26 1.81
N ILE A 150 -13.40 -11.11 1.57
CA ILE A 150 -14.03 -11.38 0.28
C ILE A 150 -14.47 -10.07 -0.36
N LEU A 151 -13.77 -9.67 -1.43
CA LEU A 151 -14.17 -8.59 -2.32
C LEU A 151 -14.68 -9.14 -3.65
N TYR A 152 -15.62 -8.42 -4.26
CA TYR A 152 -16.08 -8.65 -5.62
C TYR A 152 -16.17 -7.32 -6.36
N GLU A 153 -16.04 -7.36 -7.68
CA GLU A 153 -16.31 -6.19 -8.50
C GLU A 153 -17.83 -6.01 -8.58
N GLU A 154 -18.36 -4.89 -8.09
CA GLU A 154 -19.78 -4.56 -8.08
C GLU A 154 -20.17 -3.83 -9.36
N ARG A 155 -19.31 -2.92 -9.83
CA ARG A 155 -19.61 -2.05 -10.96
C ARG A 155 -18.35 -1.68 -11.73
N ARG A 156 -18.48 -1.59 -13.05
CA ARG A 156 -17.44 -1.08 -13.97
C ARG A 156 -18.01 -0.02 -14.89
N VAL A 157 -17.31 1.11 -15.00
CA VAL A 157 -17.66 2.20 -15.92
C VAL A 157 -16.51 2.42 -16.89
N SER A 158 -16.77 2.24 -18.18
CA SER A 158 -15.80 2.43 -19.25
C SER A 158 -16.10 3.69 -20.06
N TYR A 159 -15.07 4.52 -20.19
CA TYR A 159 -15.10 5.78 -20.92
C TYR A 159 -14.38 5.62 -22.25
N TYR A 160 -15.04 6.04 -23.33
CA TYR A 160 -14.47 5.96 -24.68
C TYR A 160 -14.42 7.38 -25.24
N GLY A 161 -13.29 8.05 -25.02
CA GLY A 161 -13.19 9.50 -25.18
C GLY A 161 -13.75 10.24 -23.97
N SER A 162 -14.64 11.22 -24.20
CA SER A 162 -15.24 12.05 -23.14
C SER A 162 -16.65 11.61 -22.73
N ILE A 163 -17.13 10.47 -23.23
CA ILE A 163 -18.51 10.00 -23.01
C ILE A 163 -18.44 8.65 -22.28
N ILE A 164 -19.31 8.49 -21.27
CA ILE A 164 -19.58 7.18 -20.64
C ILE A 164 -20.33 6.34 -21.67
N ASN A 165 -19.72 5.27 -22.14
CA ASN A 165 -20.37 4.42 -23.16
C ASN A 165 -20.73 3.04 -22.66
N LYS A 166 -20.20 2.60 -21.52
CA LYS A 166 -20.52 1.29 -20.96
C LYS A 166 -20.49 1.32 -19.45
N GLU A 167 -21.57 0.85 -18.85
CA GLU A 167 -21.68 0.57 -17.42
C GLU A 167 -22.08 -0.90 -17.29
N GLU A 168 -21.33 -1.64 -16.49
CA GLU A 168 -21.58 -3.04 -16.15
C GLU A 168 -21.77 -3.13 -14.64
N ILE A 169 -22.79 -3.89 -14.23
CA ILE A 169 -23.09 -4.16 -12.83
C ILE A 169 -23.02 -5.68 -12.66
N PHE A 170 -22.40 -6.11 -11.58
CA PHE A 170 -22.19 -7.52 -11.27
C PHE A 170 -22.88 -7.84 -9.96
N ASP A 171 -23.53 -8.99 -9.91
CA ASP A 171 -24.23 -9.44 -8.72
C ASP A 171 -23.26 -9.87 -7.62
N GLU A 172 -23.63 -9.61 -6.37
CA GLU A 172 -22.91 -10.10 -5.21
C GLU A 172 -22.80 -11.65 -5.25
N PRO A 173 -21.59 -12.21 -5.06
CA PRO A 173 -21.40 -13.64 -5.12
C PRO A 173 -22.06 -14.35 -3.93
N LYS A 174 -22.80 -15.41 -4.21
CA LYS A 174 -23.38 -16.28 -3.17
C LYS A 174 -22.35 -17.29 -2.68
N ILE A 175 -21.57 -16.90 -1.67
CA ILE A 175 -20.55 -17.76 -1.07
C ILE A 175 -21.07 -18.27 0.28
N PRO A 176 -21.03 -19.58 0.54
CA PRO A 176 -21.42 -20.13 1.83
C PRO A 176 -20.48 -19.61 2.93
N ASP A 177 -21.02 -19.50 4.15
CA ASP A 177 -20.26 -19.20 5.38
C ASP A 177 -19.57 -17.82 5.43
N ILE A 178 -20.02 -16.87 4.60
CA ILE A 178 -19.65 -15.45 4.72
C ILE A 178 -20.33 -14.82 5.93
N ARG A 179 -19.55 -14.02 6.67
CA ARG A 179 -19.97 -13.20 7.82
C ARG A 179 -19.75 -11.73 7.53
N SER A 180 -20.53 -10.85 8.17
CA SER A 180 -20.36 -9.40 8.06
C SER A 180 -19.36 -8.81 9.07
N VAL A 181 -18.83 -9.64 9.98
CA VAL A 181 -17.84 -9.25 11.00
C VAL A 181 -16.71 -10.28 11.06
N ILE A 182 -15.51 -9.84 11.48
CA ILE A 182 -14.30 -10.66 11.49
C ILE A 182 -14.36 -11.74 12.60
N ASN A 183 -14.78 -11.40 13.83
CA ASN A 183 -14.91 -12.37 14.93
C ASN A 183 -16.29 -12.36 15.63
N GLU A 184 -17.28 -13.09 15.10
CA GLU A 184 -18.57 -13.28 15.81
C GLU A 184 -18.43 -13.99 17.18
N SER A 185 -17.38 -14.81 17.35
CA SER A 185 -17.20 -15.66 18.52
C SER A 185 -16.71 -14.91 19.77
N LYS A 186 -15.93 -13.82 19.63
CA LYS A 186 -15.46 -13.00 20.76
C LYS A 186 -16.58 -12.16 21.36
N THR A 187 -17.42 -11.54 20.54
CA THR A 187 -18.56 -10.73 21.00
C THR A 187 -19.60 -11.52 21.81
N ASN A 188 -19.78 -12.81 21.52
CA ASN A 188 -20.65 -13.68 22.33
C ASN A 188 -20.02 -14.04 23.69
N ILE A 189 -18.70 -14.16 23.76
CA ILE A 189 -17.99 -14.42 25.02
C ILE A 189 -18.02 -13.16 25.88
N GLU A 190 -17.77 -11.97 25.33
CA GLU A 190 -17.84 -10.72 26.09
C GLU A 190 -19.25 -10.39 26.56
N ASN A 191 -20.28 -10.60 25.75
CA ASN A 191 -21.67 -10.43 26.21
C ASN A 191 -22.05 -11.44 27.30
N SER A 192 -21.53 -12.68 27.25
CA SER A 192 -21.75 -13.66 28.33
C SER A 192 -20.98 -13.31 29.61
N THR A 193 -19.80 -12.70 29.48
CA THR A 193 -18.91 -12.33 30.59
C THR A 193 -19.36 -11.01 31.23
N LEU A 194 -19.83 -10.04 30.44
CA LEU A 194 -20.45 -8.80 30.92
C LEU A 194 -21.77 -9.08 31.64
N ASN A 195 -22.57 -10.05 31.17
CA ASN A 195 -23.79 -10.47 31.86
C ASN A 195 -23.49 -11.22 33.18
N TYR A 196 -22.31 -11.83 33.30
CA TYR A 196 -21.83 -12.42 34.56
C TYR A 196 -21.33 -11.34 35.53
N TYR A 197 -20.62 -10.32 35.05
CA TYR A 197 -20.12 -9.21 35.89
C TYR A 197 -21.19 -8.18 36.28
N PHE A 198 -22.24 -8.00 35.48
CA PHE A 198 -23.36 -7.08 35.83
C PHE A 198 -24.17 -7.55 37.05
N ILE A 199 -24.06 -8.81 37.46
CA ILE A 199 -24.72 -9.34 38.66
C ILE A 199 -23.90 -9.06 39.94
N GLU A 200 -22.59 -8.82 39.84
CA GLU A 200 -21.71 -8.61 41.01
C GLU A 200 -21.29 -7.16 41.28
N ILE A 201 -21.60 -6.21 40.39
CA ILE A 201 -21.23 -4.79 40.56
C ILE A 201 -22.48 -3.89 40.66
N GLN A 202 -23.31 -4.16 41.66
CA GLN A 202 -24.16 -3.14 42.27
C GLN A 202 -23.89 -3.09 43.78
N GLU A 203 -22.69 -2.64 44.16
CA GLU A 203 -22.47 -1.86 45.39
C GLU A 203 -21.00 -1.42 45.47
N ASN A 204 -20.80 -0.10 45.64
CA ASN A 204 -19.50 0.58 45.87
C ASN A 204 -18.58 0.65 44.63
N SER A 205 -17.92 1.76 44.28
CA SER A 205 -17.57 2.95 45.04
C SER A 205 -17.07 4.05 44.09
N ASN A 206 -17.23 5.29 44.54
CA ASN A 206 -16.49 6.47 44.09
C ASN A 206 -14.97 6.23 43.98
N SER A 207 -14.32 6.71 42.91
CA SER A 207 -13.34 7.82 42.97
C SER A 207 -12.40 7.87 41.76
N ASN A 208 -12.29 9.09 41.24
CA ASN A 208 -11.11 9.80 40.73
C ASN A 208 -10.44 9.40 39.40
N GLU A 209 -10.55 10.37 38.48
CA GLU A 209 -9.82 10.55 37.23
C GLU A 209 -8.31 10.71 37.44
N THR A 210 -7.54 10.17 36.51
CA THR A 210 -6.20 10.69 36.15
C THR A 210 -6.02 10.56 34.65
N GLU A 211 -5.88 11.71 33.98
CA GLU A 211 -5.41 11.86 32.61
C GLU A 211 -3.91 11.53 32.51
N ILE A 212 -3.53 10.74 31.51
CA ILE A 212 -2.13 10.54 31.10
C ILE A 212 -1.99 11.11 29.69
N PHE A 213 -1.23 12.20 29.57
CA PHE A 213 -0.86 12.82 28.31
C PHE A 213 0.47 12.21 27.83
N VAL A 214 0.44 11.45 26.74
CA VAL A 214 1.66 10.92 26.08
C VAL A 214 2.01 11.83 24.91
N SER A 215 3.16 12.51 25.05
CA SER A 215 3.76 13.38 24.04
C SER A 215 4.41 12.54 22.93
N SER A 216 3.94 12.67 21.69
CA SER A 216 4.57 12.07 20.51
C SER A 216 5.89 12.79 20.19
N GLU A 217 6.97 12.03 20.06
CA GLU A 217 8.29 12.53 19.66
C GLU A 217 8.29 13.05 18.23
N ASN A 218 8.94 14.20 18.05
CA ASN A 218 9.15 14.85 16.76
C ASN A 218 10.08 14.03 15.87
N CYS A 219 9.65 13.74 14.64
CA CYS A 219 10.54 13.37 13.55
C CYS A 219 11.44 14.58 13.20
N LEU A 220 12.65 14.60 13.78
CA LEU A 220 13.64 15.64 13.55
C LEU A 220 14.16 15.56 12.11
N ILE A 221 13.73 16.52 11.29
CA ILE A 221 14.32 16.79 9.98
C ILE A 221 15.72 17.35 10.18
N LEU A 222 16.71 16.45 10.32
CA LEU A 222 18.12 16.78 10.23
C LEU A 222 18.46 17.10 8.78
N LYS A 223 18.98 18.31 8.52
CA LYS A 223 19.47 18.70 7.19
C LYS A 223 20.52 17.69 6.72
N PRO A 224 20.27 16.92 5.65
CA PRO A 224 21.21 15.90 5.22
C PRO A 224 22.48 16.56 4.71
N THR A 225 23.62 16.07 5.16
CA THR A 225 24.90 16.38 4.54
C THR A 225 24.99 15.58 3.23
N LEU A 226 25.78 16.05 2.26
CA LEU A 226 25.93 15.34 0.97
C LEU A 226 26.32 13.87 1.16
N LYS A 227 27.12 13.56 2.20
CA LYS A 227 27.51 12.19 2.54
C LYS A 227 26.33 11.35 3.06
N SER A 228 25.49 11.91 3.94
CA SER A 228 24.30 11.18 4.41
C SER A 228 23.30 10.97 3.28
N SER A 229 23.13 11.97 2.40
CA SER A 229 22.24 11.84 1.24
C SER A 229 22.65 10.74 0.26
N ILE A 230 23.97 10.55 0.05
CA ILE A 230 24.49 9.48 -0.80
C ILE A 230 24.33 8.12 -0.10
N LEU A 231 24.65 8.04 1.19
CA LEU A 231 24.52 6.79 1.95
C LEU A 231 23.06 6.34 2.05
N ASP A 232 22.14 7.27 2.27
CA ASP A 232 20.71 7.01 2.33
C ASP A 232 20.16 6.61 0.96
N PHE A 233 20.68 7.19 -0.14
CA PHE A 233 20.35 6.74 -1.50
C PHE A 233 20.75 5.28 -1.74
N PHE A 234 21.96 4.89 -1.32
CA PHE A 234 22.43 3.51 -1.46
C PHE A 234 21.70 2.53 -0.53
N LYS A 235 21.45 2.90 0.73
CA LYS A 235 20.63 2.09 1.64
C LYS A 235 19.21 1.91 1.12
N LYS A 236 18.62 2.97 0.56
CA LYS A 236 17.30 2.95 -0.06
C LYS A 236 17.23 2.08 -1.32
N GLN A 237 18.33 1.93 -2.06
CA GLN A 237 18.36 1.10 -3.28
C GLN A 237 18.67 -0.38 -3.03
N PHE A 238 19.37 -0.72 -1.95
CA PHE A 238 19.90 -2.08 -1.76
C PHE A 238 19.41 -2.77 -0.48
N GLY A 239 18.53 -2.14 0.30
CA GLY A 239 18.04 -2.67 1.57
C GLY A 239 19.08 -2.60 2.69
N ASN A 240 18.63 -2.61 3.94
CA ASN A 240 19.51 -2.51 5.11
C ASN A 240 20.34 -3.78 5.36
N ASP A 241 19.97 -4.91 4.75
CA ASP A 241 20.52 -6.22 5.09
C ASP A 241 21.91 -6.51 4.48
N CYS A 242 22.42 -5.65 3.59
CA CYS A 242 23.70 -5.86 2.91
C CYS A 242 24.92 -5.16 3.56
N TRP A 243 24.75 -4.33 4.59
CA TRP A 243 25.82 -3.41 5.03
C TRP A 243 26.55 -3.79 6.32
N ASN A 244 26.03 -4.73 7.12
CA ASN A 244 26.66 -5.11 8.40
C ASN A 244 28.02 -5.83 8.27
N ASN A 245 28.46 -6.17 7.04
CA ASN A 245 29.76 -6.80 6.78
C ASN A 245 30.81 -5.87 6.15
N LEU A 246 30.50 -4.61 5.82
CA LEU A 246 31.48 -3.74 5.15
C LEU A 246 32.36 -2.93 6.13
N ASP A 247 31.95 -2.79 7.39
CA ASP A 247 32.69 -2.02 8.40
C ASP A 247 33.87 -2.79 9.04
N GLN A 248 34.10 -4.06 8.67
CA GLN A 248 35.21 -4.87 9.21
C GLN A 248 36.45 -4.97 8.31
N GLU A 249 36.45 -4.46 7.07
CA GLU A 249 37.61 -4.54 6.16
C GLU A 249 38.26 -3.19 5.79
N LEU A 250 37.89 -2.09 6.44
CA LEU A 250 38.48 -0.76 6.21
C LEU A 250 39.11 -0.10 7.45
N LEU A 251 39.76 -0.91 8.29
CA LEU A 251 40.76 -0.47 9.28
C LEU A 251 42.07 -1.23 9.09
#